data_AF-A0A1V6TY86-F1
#
_entry.id   AF-A0A1V6TY86-F1
#
_cell.length_a   1.000
_cell.length_b   1.000
_cell.length_c   1.000
_cell.angle_alpha   90.00
_cell.angle_beta   90.00
_cell.angle_gamma   90.00
#
_symmetry.space_group_name_H-M   'P 1'
#
loop_
_entity.id
_entity.type
_entity.pdbx_description
1 polymer ?
#
loop_
_entity_poly.entity_id
_entity_poly.type
_entity_poly.pdbx_seq_one_letter_code
_entity_poly.pdbx_strand_id
1 'polypeptide(L)'
;MFAHALRGVETCFTVAMEDSYESKIGHEDFNPDTVFRKMATLANELSNVFKTGLTPRQEAALVNHILHSLAWMVYGSNKIEKAGSNLETTLKLCLAIFCGKEIPEEIEEQDKNTSAVLRSRREVVQHAKAAAFMIDQLCIRGQDLSEQIILEAHRILTYKVDAETTPWMEYSGVYRSHEVSAGLHAFPHPSLVPYKMKSMFHELKCDLKEATTNGTIDPIALASKYTHLFVNIHPFIDGNGRMAECAV
;
A
#
# COMPACT_ATOMS: atom_id res chain seq x y z
N MET A 1 -9.73 17.06 1.30
CA MET A 1 -8.43 16.87 2.00
C MET A 1 -7.26 16.69 1.03
N PHE A 2 -7.37 15.92 -0.06
CA PHE A 2 -6.27 15.68 -1.01
C PHE A 2 -5.76 16.92 -1.80
N ALA A 3 -6.65 17.82 -2.22
CA ALA A 3 -6.30 18.96 -3.10
C ALA A 3 -5.32 19.98 -2.49
N HIS A 4 -5.35 20.17 -1.17
CA HIS A 4 -4.55 21.20 -0.50
C HIS A 4 -3.11 20.74 -0.14
N ALA A 5 -2.84 19.43 -0.20
CA ALA A 5 -1.60 18.82 0.28
C ALA A 5 -0.46 18.78 -0.75
N LEU A 6 -0.71 19.14 -2.02
CA LEU A 6 0.29 19.10 -3.10
C LEU A 6 1.05 20.42 -3.30
N ARG A 7 0.78 21.46 -2.50
CA ARG A 7 1.53 22.72 -2.56
C ARG A 7 2.78 22.64 -1.69
N GLY A 8 3.96 22.64 -2.32
CA GLY A 8 5.24 22.86 -1.64
C GLY A 8 6.19 21.67 -1.61
N VAL A 9 5.89 20.59 -2.33
CA VAL A 9 6.81 19.45 -2.45
C VAL A 9 7.82 19.72 -3.57
N GLU A 10 9.00 20.27 -3.22
CA GLU A 10 10.18 20.19 -4.08
C GLU A 10 10.77 18.79 -3.98
N THR A 11 10.39 17.92 -4.91
CA THR A 11 11.00 16.58 -5.04
C THR A 11 11.90 16.56 -6.26
N CYS A 12 13.21 16.47 -6.02
CA CYS A 12 14.16 16.04 -7.03
C CYS A 12 14.11 14.50 -7.07
N PHE A 13 13.16 13.95 -7.82
CA PHE A 13 13.11 12.52 -8.07
C PHE A 13 14.17 12.17 -9.11
N THR A 14 15.23 11.50 -8.68
CA THR A 14 16.19 10.89 -9.60
C THR A 14 15.98 9.40 -9.55
N VAL A 15 15.06 8.90 -10.37
CA VAL A 15 15.02 7.45 -10.63
C VAL A 15 16.40 7.11 -11.21
N ALA A 16 17.11 6.16 -10.61
CA ALA A 16 18.45 5.75 -11.02
C ALA A 16 18.45 4.22 -11.21
N MET A 17 18.84 3.75 -12.39
CA MET A 17 18.97 2.31 -12.63
C MET A 17 20.15 1.77 -11.81
N GLU A 18 19.86 1.00 -10.76
CA GLU A 18 20.84 0.18 -10.04
C GLU A 18 20.96 -1.22 -10.68
N ASP A 19 22.06 -1.93 -10.41
CA ASP A 19 22.31 -3.29 -10.94
C ASP A 19 21.26 -4.34 -10.50
N SER A 20 20.33 -3.97 -9.61
CA SER A 20 19.24 -4.82 -9.10
C SER A 20 18.07 -5.01 -10.07
N TYR A 21 18.00 -4.25 -11.18
CA TYR A 21 16.91 -4.39 -12.15
C TYR A 21 17.14 -5.61 -13.07
N GLU A 22 16.27 -6.62 -12.92
CA GLU A 22 16.39 -7.86 -13.68
C GLU A 22 15.92 -7.68 -15.14
N SER A 23 16.85 -7.78 -16.10
CA SER A 23 16.58 -7.57 -17.54
C SER A 23 15.85 -8.72 -18.23
N LYS A 24 15.46 -9.78 -17.49
CA LYS A 24 14.87 -11.02 -18.03
C LYS A 24 13.40 -11.24 -17.65
N ILE A 25 12.66 -10.17 -17.35
CA ILE A 25 11.23 -10.25 -17.06
C ILE A 25 10.44 -10.06 -18.37
N GLY A 26 10.12 -11.15 -19.08
CA GLY A 26 9.15 -11.15 -20.20
C GLY A 26 9.66 -11.65 -21.56
N HIS A 27 8.73 -11.69 -22.54
CA HIS A 27 9.02 -11.99 -23.96
C HIS A 27 10.08 -11.03 -24.54
N GLU A 28 10.77 -11.46 -25.60
CA GLU A 28 12.03 -10.95 -26.19
C GLU A 28 12.20 -9.43 -26.44
N ASP A 29 11.19 -8.59 -26.16
CA ASP A 29 11.21 -7.13 -26.43
C ASP A 29 11.17 -6.22 -25.17
N PHE A 30 11.26 -6.76 -23.94
CA PHE A 30 11.30 -5.91 -22.74
C PHE A 30 12.68 -5.26 -22.54
N ASN A 31 12.80 -3.98 -22.91
CA ASN A 31 13.98 -3.17 -22.63
C ASN A 31 13.71 -2.23 -21.42
N PRO A 32 14.25 -2.52 -20.22
CA PRO A 32 14.02 -1.72 -19.02
C PRO A 32 14.48 -0.27 -19.18
N ASP A 33 15.59 -0.01 -19.89
CA ASP A 33 16.08 1.36 -20.14
C ASP A 33 15.06 2.21 -20.90
N THR A 34 14.31 1.60 -21.81
CA THR A 34 13.31 2.32 -22.62
C THR A 34 12.09 2.68 -21.79
N VAL A 35 11.64 1.77 -20.91
CA VAL A 35 10.54 2.04 -19.96
C VAL A 35 10.96 3.10 -18.96
N PHE A 36 12.18 2.98 -18.43
CA PHE A 36 12.75 3.90 -17.47
C PHE A 36 12.86 5.33 -18.02
N ARG A 37 13.42 5.50 -19.22
CA ARG A 37 13.51 6.82 -19.88
C ARG A 37 12.13 7.45 -20.05
N LYS A 38 11.13 6.68 -20.47
CA LYS A 38 9.74 7.17 -20.61
C LYS A 38 9.18 7.60 -19.25
N MET A 39 9.40 6.81 -18.21
CA MET A 39 8.95 7.13 -16.85
C MET A 39 9.59 8.41 -16.31
N ALA A 40 10.90 8.58 -16.50
CA ALA A 40 11.61 9.80 -16.13
C ALA A 40 11.10 11.03 -16.88
N THR A 41 10.84 10.92 -18.19
CA THR A 41 10.24 12.02 -18.97
C THR A 41 8.87 12.42 -18.44
N LEU A 42 7.98 11.45 -18.20
CA LEU A 42 6.65 11.72 -17.66
C LEU A 42 6.69 12.33 -16.26
N ALA A 43 7.61 11.86 -15.39
CA ALA A 43 7.82 12.43 -14.06
C ALA A 43 8.26 13.89 -14.12
N ASN A 44 9.17 14.23 -15.04
CA ASN A 44 9.62 15.61 -15.26
C ASN A 44 8.51 16.50 -15.82
N GLU A 45 7.71 15.99 -16.76
CA GLU A 45 6.53 16.70 -17.29
C GLU A 45 5.51 16.99 -16.19
N LEU A 46 5.19 16.00 -15.35
CA LEU A 46 4.31 16.18 -14.20
C LEU A 46 4.86 17.20 -13.20
N SER A 47 6.16 17.14 -12.88
CA SER A 47 6.82 18.12 -12.01
C SER A 47 6.67 19.54 -12.54
N ASN A 48 6.86 19.74 -13.85
CA ASN A 48 6.69 21.04 -14.49
C ASN A 48 5.24 21.52 -14.43
N VAL A 49 4.27 20.65 -14.68
CA VAL A 49 2.84 20.97 -14.57
C VAL A 49 2.48 21.39 -13.14
N PHE A 50 3.00 20.71 -12.12
CA PHE A 50 2.77 21.08 -10.72
C PHE A 50 3.38 22.43 -10.36
N LYS A 51 4.55 22.79 -10.94
CA LYS A 51 5.18 24.12 -10.76
C LYS A 51 4.36 25.25 -11.38
N THR A 52 3.75 25.01 -12.55
CA THR A 52 2.94 26.02 -13.25
C THR A 52 1.52 26.16 -12.69
N GLY A 53 1.10 25.24 -11.82
CA GLY A 53 -0.24 25.18 -11.25
C GLY A 53 -1.26 24.51 -12.18
N LEU A 54 -2.24 23.84 -11.59
CA LEU A 54 -3.32 23.17 -12.31
C LEU A 54 -4.55 24.09 -12.44
N THR A 55 -5.23 24.03 -13.58
CA THR A 55 -6.58 24.59 -13.69
C THR A 55 -7.57 23.78 -12.83
N PRO A 56 -8.70 24.36 -12.38
CA PRO A 56 -9.70 23.61 -11.59
C PRO A 56 -10.20 22.34 -12.28
N ARG A 57 -10.29 22.35 -13.62
CA ARG A 57 -10.67 21.17 -14.40
C ARG A 57 -9.59 20.08 -14.36
N GLN A 58 -8.32 20.45 -14.47
CA GLN A 58 -7.21 19.49 -14.40
C GLN A 58 -7.04 18.95 -12.98
N GLU A 59 -7.22 19.79 -11.96
CA GLU A 59 -7.20 19.38 -10.55
C GLU A 59 -8.30 18.36 -10.27
N ALA A 60 -9.54 18.62 -10.71
CA ALA A 60 -10.64 17.67 -10.57
C ALA A 60 -10.38 16.35 -11.31
N ALA A 61 -9.81 16.41 -12.52
CA ALA A 61 -9.45 15.22 -13.29
C ALA A 61 -8.33 14.41 -12.60
N LEU A 62 -7.32 15.07 -12.05
CA LEU A 62 -6.23 14.44 -11.31
C LEU A 62 -6.75 13.77 -10.03
N VAL A 63 -7.56 14.47 -9.24
CA VAL A 63 -8.19 13.89 -8.04
C VAL A 63 -9.02 12.67 -8.41
N ASN A 64 -9.84 12.76 -9.45
CA ASN A 64 -10.63 11.62 -9.91
C ASN A 64 -9.75 10.45 -10.38
N HIS A 65 -8.62 10.73 -11.04
CA HIS A 65 -7.66 9.70 -11.45
C HIS A 65 -7.02 9.02 -10.24
N ILE A 66 -6.50 9.79 -9.27
CA ILE A 66 -5.90 9.27 -8.04
C ILE A 66 -6.89 8.37 -7.29
N LEU A 67 -8.13 8.83 -7.10
CA LEU A 67 -9.17 8.08 -6.41
C LEU A 67 -9.48 6.74 -7.10
N HIS A 68 -9.56 6.73 -8.44
CA HIS A 68 -9.74 5.50 -9.20
C HIS A 68 -8.52 4.58 -9.11
N SER A 69 -7.31 5.11 -9.20
CA SER A 69 -6.08 4.31 -9.07
C SER A 69 -5.97 3.64 -7.70
N LEU A 70 -6.29 4.36 -6.62
CA LEU A 70 -6.35 3.78 -5.27
C LEU A 70 -7.43 2.69 -5.16
N ALA A 71 -8.60 2.90 -5.78
CA ALA A 71 -9.66 1.89 -5.78
C ALA A 71 -9.27 0.63 -6.58
N TRP A 72 -8.54 0.80 -7.69
CA TRP A 72 -7.98 -0.29 -8.49
C TRP A 72 -6.89 -1.05 -7.74
N MET A 73 -6.03 -0.35 -6.99
CA MET A 73 -5.04 -0.97 -6.10
C MET A 73 -5.73 -1.88 -5.08
N VAL A 74 -6.73 -1.37 -4.35
CA VAL A 74 -7.51 -2.19 -3.39
C VAL A 74 -8.16 -3.40 -4.06
N TYR A 75 -8.73 -3.22 -5.26
CA TYR A 75 -9.32 -4.32 -6.01
C TYR A 75 -8.29 -5.39 -6.40
N GLY A 76 -7.19 -4.97 -7.01
CA GLY A 76 -6.12 -5.87 -7.46
C GLY A 76 -5.51 -6.65 -6.30
N SER A 77 -5.17 -5.94 -5.22
CA SER A 77 -4.61 -6.52 -4.01
C SER A 77 -5.49 -7.61 -3.41
N ASN A 78 -6.78 -7.31 -3.23
CA ASN A 78 -7.73 -8.28 -2.71
C ASN A 78 -7.88 -9.47 -3.66
N LYS A 79 -7.85 -9.27 -4.98
CA LYS A 79 -7.96 -10.38 -5.95
C LYS A 79 -6.78 -11.32 -5.93
N ILE A 80 -5.56 -10.84 -5.70
CA ILE A 80 -4.37 -11.69 -5.52
C ILE A 80 -4.59 -12.66 -4.35
N GLU A 81 -5.15 -12.16 -3.25
CA GLU A 81 -5.43 -12.92 -2.03
C GLU A 81 -6.79 -13.66 -2.06
N LYS A 82 -7.46 -13.76 -3.22
CA LYS A 82 -8.80 -14.35 -3.38
C LYS A 82 -9.86 -13.76 -2.43
N ALA A 83 -9.68 -12.50 -2.05
CA ALA A 83 -10.51 -11.73 -1.16
C ALA A 83 -11.34 -10.67 -1.93
N GLY A 84 -12.19 -9.97 -1.19
CA GLY A 84 -12.91 -8.80 -1.69
C GLY A 84 -14.06 -9.10 -2.63
N SER A 85 -14.63 -8.05 -3.24
CA SER A 85 -15.85 -8.14 -4.06
C SER A 85 -15.54 -8.03 -5.56
N ASN A 86 -16.59 -7.90 -6.39
CA ASN A 86 -16.44 -7.52 -7.80
C ASN A 86 -15.96 -6.06 -7.95
N LEU A 87 -15.50 -5.70 -9.14
CA LEU A 87 -14.91 -4.39 -9.42
C LEU A 87 -15.90 -3.24 -9.16
N GLU A 88 -17.15 -3.36 -9.61
CA GLU A 88 -18.16 -2.33 -9.44
C GLU A 88 -18.42 -2.01 -7.96
N THR A 89 -18.62 -3.04 -7.14
CA THR A 89 -18.81 -2.89 -5.69
C THR A 89 -17.56 -2.29 -5.04
N THR A 90 -16.39 -2.75 -5.47
CA THR A 90 -15.11 -2.27 -4.92
C THR A 90 -14.91 -0.78 -5.20
N LEU A 91 -15.09 -0.36 -6.45
CA LEU A 91 -15.00 1.05 -6.85
C LEU A 91 -15.98 1.90 -6.04
N LYS A 92 -17.25 1.50 -5.93
CA LYS A 92 -18.26 2.25 -5.17
C LYS A 92 -17.86 2.45 -3.70
N LEU A 93 -17.39 1.41 -3.03
CA LEU A 93 -17.00 1.46 -1.61
C LEU A 93 -15.71 2.28 -1.42
N CYS A 94 -14.67 2.02 -2.22
CA CYS A 94 -13.40 2.72 -2.13
C CYS A 94 -13.56 4.22 -2.39
N LEU A 95 -14.29 4.61 -3.45
CA LEU A 95 -14.53 6.02 -3.76
C LEU A 95 -15.27 6.74 -2.62
N ALA A 96 -16.23 6.08 -1.97
CA ALA A 96 -16.91 6.66 -0.81
C ALA A 96 -15.93 6.90 0.35
N ILE A 97 -15.12 5.91 0.70
CA ILE A 97 -14.14 6.00 1.79
C ILE A 97 -13.08 7.06 1.52
N PHE A 98 -12.47 7.06 0.34
CA PHE A 98 -11.42 8.04 -0.01
C PHE A 98 -11.96 9.47 -0.17
N CYS A 99 -13.26 9.63 -0.44
CA CYS A 99 -13.92 10.94 -0.37
C CYS A 99 -14.29 11.37 1.06
N GLY A 100 -14.01 10.55 2.08
CA GLY A 100 -14.35 10.83 3.47
C GLY A 100 -15.83 10.62 3.81
N LYS A 101 -16.58 9.85 3.00
CA LYS A 101 -17.96 9.48 3.33
C LYS A 101 -17.92 8.36 4.36
N GLU A 102 -18.74 8.48 5.40
CA GLU A 102 -18.96 7.38 6.34
C GLU A 102 -19.72 6.25 5.62
N ILE A 103 -19.16 5.05 5.69
CA ILE A 103 -19.88 3.82 5.33
C ILE A 103 -20.42 3.24 6.63
N PRO A 104 -21.73 2.91 6.71
CA PRO A 104 -22.31 2.26 7.88
C PRO A 104 -21.44 1.10 8.35
N GLU A 105 -21.12 1.06 9.65
CA GLU A 105 -20.31 -0.04 10.22
C GLU A 105 -21.01 -1.40 10.11
N GLU A 106 -22.34 -1.35 10.12
CA GLU A 106 -23.21 -2.46 9.82
C GLU A 106 -23.50 -2.42 8.32
N ILE A 107 -22.82 -3.31 7.57
CA ILE A 107 -23.36 -3.73 6.28
C ILE A 107 -24.66 -4.44 6.65
N GLU A 108 -25.79 -3.73 6.57
CA GLU A 108 -27.10 -4.22 6.99
C GLU A 108 -27.26 -5.68 6.55
N GLU A 109 -27.46 -6.57 7.52
CA GLU A 109 -27.83 -7.98 7.30
C GLU A 109 -29.21 -8.11 6.60
N GLN A 110 -29.88 -6.97 6.40
CA GLN A 110 -31.17 -6.77 5.79
C GLN A 110 -31.11 -6.76 4.25
N ASP A 111 -30.52 -7.79 3.65
CA ASP A 111 -30.91 -8.21 2.29
C ASP A 111 -30.21 -9.52 1.93
N LYS A 112 -30.82 -10.69 2.20
CA LYS A 112 -30.52 -12.04 1.63
C LYS A 112 -29.04 -12.39 1.31
N ASN A 113 -28.07 -11.72 1.92
CA ASN A 113 -26.67 -11.76 1.51
C ASN A 113 -26.01 -12.83 2.35
N THR A 114 -25.35 -13.76 1.67
CA THR A 114 -24.62 -14.82 2.34
C THR A 114 -23.50 -14.24 3.19
N SER A 115 -23.10 -14.94 4.26
CA SER A 115 -21.96 -14.58 5.10
C SER A 115 -20.70 -14.28 4.28
N ALA A 116 -20.51 -14.99 3.16
CA ALA A 116 -19.43 -14.74 2.20
C ALA A 116 -19.49 -13.34 1.56
N VAL A 117 -20.68 -12.88 1.14
CA VAL A 117 -20.82 -11.53 0.55
C VAL A 117 -20.53 -10.44 1.57
N LEU A 118 -20.99 -10.61 2.80
CA LEU A 118 -20.71 -9.67 3.90
C LEU A 118 -19.21 -9.60 4.20
N ARG A 119 -18.55 -10.77 4.26
CA ARG A 119 -17.09 -10.87 4.43
C ARG A 119 -16.35 -10.17 3.30
N SER A 120 -16.66 -10.48 2.04
CA SER A 120 -16.02 -9.87 0.87
C SER A 120 -16.17 -8.35 0.83
N ARG A 121 -17.34 -7.81 1.19
CA ARG A 121 -17.54 -6.36 1.30
C ARG A 121 -16.72 -5.76 2.43
N ARG A 122 -16.64 -6.44 3.58
CA ARG A 122 -15.85 -5.99 4.72
C ARG A 122 -14.36 -5.95 4.40
N GLU A 123 -13.83 -6.96 3.72
CA GLU A 123 -12.44 -6.99 3.24
C GLU A 123 -12.11 -5.77 2.36
N VAL A 124 -13.02 -5.38 1.46
CA VAL A 124 -12.87 -4.14 0.67
C VAL A 124 -12.86 -2.90 1.55
N VAL A 125 -13.84 -2.77 2.46
CA VAL A 125 -13.98 -1.59 3.33
C VAL A 125 -12.74 -1.42 4.21
N GLN A 126 -12.29 -2.48 4.86
CA GLN A 126 -11.15 -2.40 5.77
C GLN A 126 -9.84 -2.12 5.02
N HIS A 127 -9.66 -2.70 3.85
CA HIS A 127 -8.50 -2.39 3.01
C HIS A 127 -8.48 -0.91 2.63
N ALA A 128 -9.58 -0.37 2.10
CA ALA A 128 -9.66 1.04 1.76
C ALA A 128 -9.44 1.95 2.98
N LYS A 129 -9.94 1.59 4.17
CA LYS A 129 -9.68 2.32 5.42
C LYS A 129 -8.21 2.25 5.85
N ALA A 130 -7.56 1.10 5.76
CA ALA A 130 -6.15 0.94 6.08
C ALA A 130 -5.27 1.77 5.14
N ALA A 131 -5.54 1.72 3.83
CA ALA A 131 -4.85 2.55 2.84
C ALA A 131 -5.06 4.05 3.10
N ALA A 132 -6.30 4.47 3.39
CA ALA A 132 -6.59 5.87 3.74
C ALA A 132 -5.86 6.32 5.01
N PHE A 133 -5.77 5.46 6.02
CA PHE A 133 -5.01 5.72 7.24
C PHE A 133 -3.52 5.88 6.97
N MET A 134 -2.91 4.97 6.19
CA MET A 134 -1.50 5.05 5.82
C MET A 134 -1.19 6.34 5.05
N ILE A 135 -2.01 6.69 4.06
CA ILE A 135 -1.88 7.94 3.30
C ILE A 135 -1.98 9.16 4.22
N ASP A 136 -2.92 9.17 5.17
CA ASP A 136 -3.05 10.27 6.13
C ASP A 136 -1.79 10.40 7.01
N GLN A 137 -1.30 9.31 7.59
CA GLN A 137 -0.13 9.36 8.48
C GLN A 137 1.16 9.73 7.72
N LEU A 138 1.40 9.11 6.56
CA LEU A 138 2.68 9.23 5.86
C LEU A 138 2.71 10.44 4.92
N CYS A 139 1.68 10.63 4.09
CA CYS A 139 1.68 11.63 3.04
C CYS A 139 1.09 12.98 3.50
N ILE A 140 0.07 12.96 4.35
CA ILE A 140 -0.61 14.19 4.77
C ILE A 140 0.01 14.78 6.05
N ARG A 141 0.32 13.93 7.03
CA ARG A 141 0.94 14.34 8.30
C ARG A 141 2.48 14.32 8.26
N GLY A 142 3.07 13.70 7.24
CA GLY A 142 4.52 13.63 7.06
C GLY A 142 5.24 12.82 8.15
N GLN A 143 4.61 11.79 8.70
CA GLN A 143 5.25 10.92 9.69
C GLN A 143 6.19 9.90 9.02
N ASP A 144 7.27 9.54 9.71
CA ASP A 144 8.11 8.39 9.35
C ASP A 144 7.28 7.10 9.47
N LEU A 145 7.46 6.15 8.54
CA LEU A 145 6.91 4.81 8.68
C LEU A 145 7.47 4.15 9.94
N SER A 146 6.58 3.63 10.78
CA SER A 146 6.94 3.05 12.08
C SER A 146 6.18 1.77 12.38
N GLU A 147 6.68 1.01 13.35
CA GLU A 147 6.02 -0.19 13.87
C GLU A 147 4.59 0.11 14.32
N GLN A 148 4.38 1.21 15.05
CA GLN A 148 3.04 1.59 15.53
C GLN A 148 2.06 1.83 14.37
N ILE A 149 2.49 2.53 13.32
CA ILE A 149 1.66 2.79 12.14
C ILE A 149 1.31 1.48 11.44
N ILE A 150 2.27 0.56 11.28
CA ILE A 150 2.04 -0.73 10.63
C ILE A 150 1.10 -1.63 11.45
N LEU A 151 1.27 -1.70 12.77
CA LEU A 151 0.38 -2.47 13.64
C LEU A 151 -1.05 -1.90 13.60
N GLU A 152 -1.20 -0.58 13.62
CA GLU A 152 -2.50 0.08 13.54
C GLU A 152 -3.18 -0.08 12.18
N ALA A 153 -2.43 0.09 11.09
CA ALA A 153 -2.94 -0.14 9.74
C ALA A 153 -3.38 -1.60 9.55
N HIS A 154 -2.60 -2.56 10.07
CA HIS A 154 -2.99 -3.97 10.06
C HIS A 154 -4.26 -4.21 10.91
N ARG A 155 -4.36 -3.60 12.10
CA ARG A 155 -5.56 -3.69 12.93
C ARG A 155 -6.81 -3.19 12.20
N ILE A 156 -6.70 -2.10 11.45
CA ILE A 156 -7.78 -1.58 10.61
C ILE A 156 -8.11 -2.57 9.49
N LEU A 157 -7.09 -3.04 8.77
CA LEU A 157 -7.21 -3.98 7.64
C LEU A 157 -7.96 -5.26 8.02
N THR A 158 -7.71 -5.79 9.22
CA THR A 158 -8.25 -7.08 9.68
C THR A 158 -9.48 -6.93 10.58
N TYR A 159 -9.95 -5.71 10.85
CA TYR A 159 -11.06 -5.46 11.76
C TYR A 159 -12.33 -6.21 11.32
N LYS A 160 -12.79 -7.13 12.17
CA LYS A 160 -13.93 -8.04 11.93
C LYS A 160 -13.77 -8.95 10.70
N VAL A 161 -12.54 -9.26 10.28
CA VAL A 161 -12.22 -10.22 9.21
C VAL A 161 -11.42 -11.36 9.84
N ASP A 162 -12.02 -12.53 10.02
CA ASP A 162 -11.32 -13.67 10.62
C ASP A 162 -10.29 -14.27 9.65
N ALA A 163 -9.16 -14.76 10.13
CA ALA A 163 -8.29 -15.63 9.35
C ALA A 163 -8.94 -17.02 9.20
N GLU A 164 -8.29 -17.95 8.48
CA GLU A 164 -8.84 -19.30 8.26
C GLU A 164 -9.16 -20.04 9.57
N THR A 165 -8.27 -19.93 10.56
CA THR A 165 -8.38 -20.64 11.84
C THR A 165 -8.29 -19.74 13.06
N THR A 166 -8.09 -18.43 12.87
CA THR A 166 -7.85 -17.47 13.96
C THR A 166 -8.85 -16.32 13.91
N PRO A 167 -9.65 -16.10 14.97
CA PRO A 167 -10.56 -14.96 15.05
C PRO A 167 -9.81 -13.63 14.96
N TRP A 168 -10.39 -12.63 14.31
CA TRP A 168 -9.75 -11.33 14.10
C TRP A 168 -9.25 -10.67 15.39
N MET A 169 -9.97 -10.85 16.50
CA MET A 169 -9.63 -10.29 17.81
C MET A 169 -8.27 -10.75 18.35
N GLU A 170 -7.81 -11.93 17.92
CA GLU A 170 -6.58 -12.53 18.42
C GLU A 170 -5.33 -12.10 17.63
N TYR A 171 -5.48 -11.72 16.35
CA TYR A 171 -4.34 -11.45 15.46
C TYR A 171 -4.31 -10.02 14.90
N SER A 172 -5.37 -9.25 15.06
CA SER A 172 -5.45 -7.90 14.50
C SER A 172 -4.47 -6.93 15.17
N GLY A 173 -3.45 -6.54 14.43
CA GLY A 173 -2.50 -5.49 14.83
C GLY A 173 -1.45 -5.98 15.81
N VAL A 174 -1.19 -7.28 15.82
CA VAL A 174 -0.16 -7.91 16.66
C VAL A 174 0.68 -8.84 15.80
N TYR A 175 1.98 -8.93 16.11
CA TYR A 175 2.83 -9.91 15.44
C TYR A 175 2.42 -11.33 15.77
N ARG A 176 2.61 -12.23 14.80
CA ARG A 176 2.29 -13.64 14.97
C ARG A 176 3.13 -14.27 16.08
N SER A 177 2.51 -15.17 16.82
CA SER A 177 3.14 -15.99 17.87
C SER A 177 3.45 -17.42 17.43
N HIS A 178 3.01 -17.81 16.23
CA HIS A 178 3.17 -19.16 15.68
C HIS A 178 3.92 -19.14 14.35
N GLU A 179 4.59 -20.25 14.03
CA GLU A 179 5.24 -20.43 12.74
C GLU A 179 4.22 -20.47 11.61
N VAL A 180 4.61 -19.91 10.46
CA VAL A 180 3.79 -19.85 9.26
C VAL A 180 4.66 -20.13 8.04
N SER A 181 4.04 -20.62 6.97
CA SER A 181 4.71 -20.94 5.72
C SER A 181 3.81 -20.62 4.53
N ALA A 182 4.41 -20.17 3.44
CA ALA A 182 3.72 -20.02 2.15
C ALA A 182 4.21 -21.12 1.20
N GLY A 183 3.38 -22.15 1.01
CA GLY A 183 3.79 -23.34 0.24
C GLY A 183 4.99 -24.04 0.88
N LEU A 184 6.12 -24.09 0.16
CA LEU A 184 7.37 -24.68 0.66
C LEU A 184 8.30 -23.67 1.35
N HIS A 185 7.93 -22.39 1.37
CA HIS A 185 8.74 -21.34 1.97
C HIS A 185 8.36 -21.15 3.44
N ALA A 186 9.30 -21.47 4.34
CA ALA A 186 9.16 -21.19 5.76
C ALA A 186 9.65 -19.77 6.07
N PHE A 187 8.84 -19.00 6.80
CA PHE A 187 9.19 -17.66 7.25
C PHE A 187 10.02 -17.69 8.54
N PRO A 188 10.67 -16.57 8.94
CA PRO A 188 11.44 -16.52 10.17
C PRO A 188 10.67 -17.00 11.41
N HIS A 189 11.35 -17.56 12.40
CA HIS A 189 10.70 -17.95 13.66
C HIS A 189 10.00 -16.73 14.32
N PRO A 190 8.79 -16.87 14.91
CA PRO A 190 8.01 -15.77 15.51
C PRO A 190 8.81 -14.88 16.47
N SER A 191 9.69 -15.48 17.28
CA SER A 191 10.54 -14.75 18.23
C SER A 191 11.51 -13.76 17.58
N LEU A 192 11.79 -13.91 16.28
CA LEU A 192 12.67 -13.02 15.52
C LEU A 192 11.91 -11.89 14.82
N VAL A 193 10.58 -11.98 14.70
CA VAL A 193 9.76 -11.00 13.97
C VAL A 193 9.92 -9.58 14.55
N PRO A 194 9.80 -9.33 15.87
CA PRO A 194 9.97 -7.97 16.41
C PRO A 194 11.34 -7.38 16.10
N TYR A 195 12.39 -8.19 16.23
CA TYR A 195 13.76 -7.76 15.93
C TYR A 195 13.95 -7.43 14.45
N LYS A 196 13.44 -8.27 13.55
CA LYS A 196 13.53 -8.06 12.10
C LYS A 196 12.75 -6.84 11.64
N MET A 197 11.53 -6.63 12.16
CA MET A 197 10.72 -5.44 11.85
C MET A 197 11.41 -4.16 12.32
N LYS A 198 11.94 -4.15 13.55
CA LYS A 198 12.72 -3.01 14.06
C LYS A 198 13.96 -2.72 13.21
N SER A 199 14.65 -3.76 12.77
CA SER A 199 15.82 -3.62 11.88
C SER A 199 15.42 -3.03 10.53
N MET A 200 14.33 -3.52 9.93
CA MET A 200 13.79 -3.02 8.67
C MET A 200 13.45 -1.51 8.74
N PHE A 201 12.76 -1.04 9.79
CA PHE A 201 12.47 0.39 9.95
C PHE A 201 13.73 1.24 10.16
N HIS A 202 14.72 0.70 10.88
CA HIS A 202 16.00 1.37 11.06
C HIS A 202 16.75 1.53 9.74
N GLU A 203 16.82 0.46 8.93
CA GLU A 203 17.42 0.47 7.60
C GLU A 203 16.71 1.47 6.67
N LEU A 204 15.37 1.47 6.64
CA LEU A 204 14.60 2.42 5.83
C LEU A 204 14.95 3.86 6.17
N LYS A 205 15.05 4.17 7.47
CA LYS A 205 15.42 5.52 7.92
C LYS A 205 16.85 5.90 7.51
N CYS A 206 17.78 4.96 7.55
CA CYS A 206 19.16 5.18 7.11
C CYS A 206 19.23 5.43 5.59
N ASP A 207 18.57 4.59 4.79
CA ASP A 207 18.54 4.74 3.34
C ASP A 207 17.90 6.06 2.90
N LEU A 208 16.77 6.46 3.53
CA LEU A 208 16.12 7.74 3.25
C LEU A 208 17.01 8.94 3.61
N LYS A 209 17.76 8.85 4.71
CA LYS A 209 18.71 9.90 5.12
C LYS A 209 19.89 10.00 4.15
N GLU A 210 20.42 8.87 3.70
CA GLU A 210 21.48 8.81 2.71
C GLU A 210 21.01 9.41 1.38
N ALA A 211 19.84 9.00 0.89
CA ALA A 211 19.25 9.53 -0.34
C ALA A 211 19.04 11.06 -0.27
N THR A 212 18.56 11.56 0.88
CA THR A 212 18.40 13.00 1.11
C THR A 212 19.74 13.72 1.11
N THR A 213 20.79 13.12 1.69
CA THR A 213 22.14 13.70 1.75
C THR A 213 22.79 13.77 0.37
N ASN A 214 22.60 12.72 -0.43
CA ASN A 214 23.15 12.62 -1.78
C ASN A 214 22.33 13.40 -2.82
N GLY A 215 21.11 13.84 -2.46
CA GLY A 215 20.21 14.57 -3.35
C GLY A 215 19.56 13.71 -4.43
N THR A 216 19.67 12.38 -4.33
CA THR A 216 19.16 11.41 -5.30
C THR A 216 18.45 10.28 -4.57
N ILE A 217 17.20 10.03 -4.95
CA ILE A 217 16.36 8.94 -4.43
C ILE A 217 15.75 8.17 -5.59
N ASP A 218 15.97 6.85 -5.66
CA ASP A 218 15.16 5.96 -6.47
C ASP A 218 14.00 5.42 -5.62
N PRO A 219 12.79 6.00 -5.73
CA PRO A 219 11.66 5.56 -4.93
C PRO A 219 11.21 4.14 -5.30
N ILE A 220 11.45 3.67 -6.54
CA ILE A 220 11.03 2.34 -7.00
C ILE A 220 11.91 1.27 -6.39
N ALA A 221 13.23 1.49 -6.38
CA ALA A 221 14.18 0.58 -5.75
C ALA A 221 13.93 0.46 -4.23
N LEU A 222 13.75 1.59 -3.55
CA LEU A 222 13.42 1.63 -2.12
C LEU A 222 12.10 0.91 -1.82
N ALA A 223 11.03 1.27 -2.54
CA ALA A 223 9.74 0.61 -2.47
C ALA A 223 9.88 -0.92 -2.60
N SER A 224 10.55 -1.37 -3.66
CA SER A 224 10.73 -2.80 -3.95
C SER A 224 11.51 -3.51 -2.86
N LYS A 225 12.61 -2.92 -2.37
CA LYS A 225 13.42 -3.46 -1.27
C LYS A 225 12.59 -3.67 -0.01
N TYR A 226 11.85 -2.65 0.43
CA TYR A 226 11.12 -2.70 1.69
C TYR A 226 9.83 -3.51 1.61
N THR A 227 9.13 -3.54 0.47
CA THR A 227 8.06 -4.52 0.20
C THR A 227 8.61 -5.93 0.33
N HIS A 228 9.73 -6.24 -0.35
CA HIS A 228 10.33 -7.56 -0.33
C HIS A 228 10.76 -7.98 1.08
N LEU A 229 11.41 -7.09 1.83
CA LEU A 229 11.79 -7.37 3.22
C LEU A 229 10.56 -7.64 4.09
N PHE A 230 9.53 -6.79 4.01
CA PHE A 230 8.31 -6.95 4.81
C PHE A 230 7.61 -8.30 4.56
N VAL A 231 7.40 -8.68 3.29
CA VAL A 231 6.72 -9.94 2.96
C VAL A 231 7.52 -11.18 3.37
N ASN A 232 8.86 -11.10 3.38
CA ASN A 232 9.74 -12.20 3.82
C ASN A 232 9.93 -12.25 5.34
N ILE A 233 9.73 -11.14 6.06
CA ILE A 233 9.59 -11.18 7.53
C ILE A 233 8.27 -11.85 7.90
N HIS A 234 7.22 -11.55 7.11
CA HIS A 234 5.86 -12.07 7.27
C HIS A 234 5.35 -11.88 8.71
N PRO A 235 5.23 -10.62 9.18
CA PRO A 235 5.04 -10.34 10.60
C PRO A 235 3.69 -10.79 11.18
N PHE A 236 2.66 -10.95 10.35
CA PHE A 236 1.28 -11.21 10.77
C PHE A 236 0.82 -12.64 10.40
N ILE A 237 -0.29 -13.08 11.00
CA ILE A 237 -0.92 -14.38 10.68
C ILE A 237 -1.57 -14.36 9.28
N ASP A 238 -2.21 -13.25 8.93
CA ASP A 238 -2.85 -13.00 7.63
C ASP A 238 -2.68 -11.50 7.30
N GLY A 239 -2.91 -11.11 6.04
CA GLY A 239 -2.92 -9.71 5.62
C GLY A 239 -1.55 -9.15 5.22
N ASN A 240 -0.48 -9.96 5.24
CA ASN A 240 0.87 -9.51 4.91
C ASN A 240 0.99 -8.96 3.47
N GLY A 241 0.40 -9.62 2.46
CA GLY A 241 0.42 -9.11 1.07
C GLY A 241 -0.27 -7.75 0.93
N ARG A 242 -1.50 -7.66 1.45
CA ARG A 242 -2.32 -6.43 1.47
C ARG A 242 -1.64 -5.28 2.24
N MET A 243 -0.96 -5.59 3.34
CA MET A 243 -0.18 -4.60 4.09
C MET A 243 1.04 -4.11 3.33
N ALA A 244 1.75 -5.01 2.64
CA ALA A 244 2.92 -4.65 1.84
C ALA A 244 2.56 -3.67 0.73
N GLU A 245 1.40 -3.87 0.09
CA GLU A 245 0.88 -2.97 -0.95
C GLU A 245 0.31 -1.64 -0.42
N CYS A 246 -0.10 -1.58 0.86
CA CYS A 246 -0.50 -0.32 1.51
C CYS A 246 0.69 0.49 2.03
N ALA A 247 1.81 -0.17 2.33
CA ALA A 247 2.96 0.44 3.00
C ALA A 247 3.96 1.09 2.05
N VAL A 248 3.80 0.90 0.74
CA VAL A 248 4.78 1.22 -0.29
C VAL A 248 4.17 2.02 -1.43
#